data_AF-A0A942SH35-F1
#
_entry.id   AF-A0A942SH35-F1
#
_cell.length_a   1.000
_cell.length_b   1.000
_cell.length_c   1.000
_cell.angle_alpha   90.00
_cell.angle_beta   90.00
_cell.angle_gamma   90.00
#
_symmetry.space_group_name_H-M   'P 1'
#
loop_
_entity.id
_entity.type
_entity.pdbx_description
1 polymer ?
#
loop_
_entity_poly.entity_id
_entity_poly.type
_entity_poly.pdbx_seq_one_letter_code
_entity_poly.pdbx_strand_id
1 'polypeptide(L)' 'MKNTVRLNFEFPTEPYSYLKMLCFKKGISSKEFASILLIREIEEYEDRLLAKKAQECLFEIDEDKNIDFEEASSFAG' A
#
# COMPACT_ATOMS: atom_id res chain seq x y z
N MET A 1 9.11 16.23 -16.56
CA MET A 1 7.85 16.64 -15.89
C MET A 1 7.98 16.36 -14.40
N LYS A 2 7.40 17.17 -13.51
CA LYS A 2 7.41 16.85 -12.06
C LYS A 2 6.36 15.76 -11.81
N ASN A 3 6.79 14.55 -11.46
CA ASN A 3 5.92 13.41 -11.11
C ASN A 3 5.42 13.52 -9.66
N THR A 4 4.84 14.66 -9.29
CA THR A 4 4.35 14.88 -7.91
C THR A 4 2.98 15.51 -7.94
N VAL A 5 2.05 14.93 -7.18
CA VAL A 5 0.70 15.47 -6.96
C VAL A 5 0.66 16.18 -5.61
N ARG A 6 -0.10 17.28 -5.49
CA ARG A 6 -0.34 17.95 -4.21
C ARG A 6 -1.58 17.37 -3.56
N LEU A 7 -1.45 16.98 -2.30
CA LEU A 7 -2.56 16.61 -1.42
C LEU A 7 -2.83 17.75 -0.43
N ASN A 8 -4.10 18.06 -0.20
CA ASN A 8 -4.54 19.03 0.80
C ASN A 8 -5.41 18.31 1.83
N PHE A 9 -5.19 18.60 3.11
CA PHE A 9 -5.92 17.98 4.22
C PHE A 9 -6.43 19.06 5.16
N GLU A 10 -7.71 18.96 5.53
CA GLU A 10 -8.24 19.64 6.70
C GLU A 10 -8.03 18.73 7.91
N PHE A 11 -7.35 19.24 8.94
CA PHE A 11 -7.00 18.46 10.12
C PHE A 11 -7.50 19.17 11.38
N PRO A 12 -8.11 18.46 12.35
CA PRO A 12 -8.63 19.11 13.54
C PRO A 12 -7.51 19.77 14.36
N THR A 13 -7.76 20.99 14.84
CA THR A 13 -6.74 21.84 15.48
C THR A 13 -6.15 21.23 16.75
N GLU A 14 -6.98 20.58 17.56
CA GLU A 14 -6.55 19.96 18.81
C GLU A 14 -5.55 18.80 18.61
N PRO A 15 -5.89 17.73 17.84
CA PRO A 15 -4.94 16.65 17.54
C PRO A 15 -3.72 17.10 16.73
N TYR A 16 -3.82 18.20 15.97
CA TYR A 16 -2.68 18.71 15.19
C TYR A 16 -1.47 19.07 16.06
N SER A 17 -1.70 19.57 17.27
CA SER A 17 -0.62 19.91 18.21
C SER A 17 0.13 18.65 18.67
N TYR A 18 -0.62 17.59 18.99
CA TYR A 18 -0.05 16.30 19.37
C TYR A 18 0.69 15.63 18.20
N LEU A 19 0.16 15.74 16.98
CA LEU A 19 0.83 15.28 15.77
C LEU A 19 2.20 15.96 15.60
N LYS A 20 2.27 17.29 15.78
CA LYS A 20 3.55 18.01 15.73
C LYS A 20 4.55 17.52 16.78
N MET A 21 4.10 17.32 18.02
CA MET A 21 4.96 16.77 19.07
C MET A 21 5.47 15.37 18.73
N LEU A 22 4.61 14.52 18.17
CA LEU A 22 5.00 13.18 17.72
C LEU A 22 6.04 13.22 16.60
N CYS A 23 5.81 14.05 15.58
CA CYS A 23 6.74 14.29 14.48
C CYS A 23 8.11 14.78 15.00
N PHE A 24 8.10 15.75 15.93
CA PHE A 24 9.31 16.25 16.56
C PHE A 24 10.08 15.15 17.31
N LYS A 25 9.39 14.35 18.12
CA LYS A 25 9.99 13.22 18.85
C LYS A 25 10.59 12.17 17.91
N LYS A 26 9.99 11.99 16.73
CA LYS A 26 10.47 11.06 15.69
C LYS A 26 11.55 11.66 14.78
N GLY A 27 11.83 12.96 14.89
CA GLY A 27 12.81 13.64 14.03
C GLY A 27 12.38 13.76 12.56
N ILE A 28 11.08 13.72 12.27
CA ILE A 28 10.52 13.76 10.91
C ILE A 28 9.52 14.90 10.74
N SER A 29 9.30 15.32 9.49
CA SER A 29 8.29 16.34 9.20
C SER A 29 6.87 15.76 9.24
N SER A 30 5.85 16.61 9.43
CA SER A 30 4.44 16.16 9.33
C SER A 30 4.10 15.63 7.94
N LYS A 31 4.72 16.20 6.89
CA LYS A 31 4.57 15.71 5.51
C LYS A 31 5.09 14.29 5.38
N GLU A 32 6.31 14.05 5.84
CA GLU A 32 6.96 12.74 5.77
C GLU A 32 6.18 11.70 6.57
N PHE A 33 5.75 12.04 7.79
CA PHE A 33 4.90 11.17 8.58
C PHE A 33 3.58 10.82 7.87
N ALA A 34 2.90 11.81 7.29
CA ALA A 34 1.69 11.58 6.52
C ALA A 34 1.94 10.71 5.28
N SER A 35 3.05 10.96 4.56
CA SER A 35 3.43 10.15 3.40
C SER A 35 3.67 8.68 3.78
N ILE A 36 4.37 8.41 4.88
CA ILE A 36 4.61 7.05 5.37
C ILE A 36 3.29 6.35 5.67
N LEU A 37 2.37 7.01 6.38
CA LEU A 37 1.07 6.42 6.73
C LEU A 37 0.22 6.15 5.49
N LEU A 38 0.15 7.10 4.55
CA LEU A 38 -0.64 6.94 3.33
C LEU A 38 -0.12 5.83 2.43
N ILE A 39 1.22 5.73 2.26
CA ILE A 39 1.83 4.67 1.46
C ILE A 39 1.56 3.30 2.10
N ARG A 40 1.79 3.18 3.40
CA ARG A 40 1.52 1.95 4.13
C ARG A 40 0.08 1.48 3.96
N GLU A 41 -0.89 2.40 4.04
CA GLU A 41 -2.30 2.02 3.93
C GLU A 41 -2.71 1.63 2.51
N ILE A 42 -2.04 2.17 1.49
CA ILE A 42 -2.18 1.72 0.11
C ILE A 42 -1.63 0.30 -0.03
N GLU A 43 -0.41 0.05 0.44
CA GLU A 43 0.24 -1.26 0.39
C GLU A 43 -0.60 -2.32 1.12
N GLU A 44 -1.08 -2.04 2.34
CA GLU A 44 -1.93 -2.95 3.09
C GLU A 44 -3.25 -3.26 2.37
N TYR A 45 -3.81 -2.29 1.64
CA TYR A 45 -5.01 -2.51 0.84
C TYR A 45 -4.74 -3.39 -0.38
N GLU A 46 -3.64 -3.13 -1.10
CA GLU A 46 -3.20 -3.93 -2.23
C GLU A 46 -2.93 -5.39 -1.84
N ASP A 47 -2.23 -5.61 -0.73
CA ASP A 47 -1.95 -6.94 -0.19
C ASP A 47 -3.25 -7.71 0.10
N ARG A 48 -4.25 -7.05 0.71
CA ARG A 48 -5.55 -7.68 0.97
C ARG A 48 -6.29 -8.04 -0.31
N LEU A 49 -6.21 -7.19 -1.34
CA LEU A 49 -6.82 -7.49 -2.64
C LEU A 49 -6.13 -8.68 -3.33
N LEU A 50 -4.80 -8.73 -3.30
CA LEU A 50 -4.03 -9.84 -3.86
C LEU A 50 -4.31 -11.15 -3.12
N ALA A 51 -4.37 -11.11 -1.79
CA ALA A 51 -4.73 -12.26 -0.98
C ALA A 51 -6.13 -12.77 -1.31
N LYS A 52 -7.12 -11.87 -1.49
CA LYS A 52 -8.48 -12.22 -1.89
C LYS A 52 -8.52 -12.87 -3.28
N LYS A 53 -7.79 -12.31 -4.25
CA LYS A 53 -7.69 -12.89 -5.61
C LYS A 53 -7.03 -14.26 -5.59
N ALA A 54 -5.93 -14.43 -4.84
CA ALA A 54 -5.26 -15.71 -4.70
C ALA A 54 -6.20 -16.76 -4.07
N GLN A 55 -6.96 -16.35 -3.05
CA GLN A 55 -7.97 -17.21 -2.43
C GLN A 55 -9.08 -17.60 -3.43
N GLU A 56 -9.58 -16.67 -4.23
CA GLU A 56 -10.57 -16.94 -5.28
C GLU A 56 -10.01 -17.93 -6.32
N CYS A 57 -8.78 -17.73 -6.81
CA CYS A 57 -8.12 -18.67 -7.71
C CYS A 57 -7.95 -20.07 -7.10
N LEU A 58 -7.65 -20.16 -5.80
CA LEU A 58 -7.54 -21.45 -5.09
C LEU A 58 -8.89 -22.16 -4.89
N PHE A 59 -10.00 -21.42 -4.86
CA PHE A 59 -11.33 -22.04 -4.78
C PHE A 59 -11.92 -22.35 -6.16
N GLU A 60 -11.56 -21.57 -7.17
CA GLU A 60 -11.91 -21.77 -8.57
C GLU A 60 -10.88 -22.63 -9.31
N ILE A 61 -10.23 -23.60 -8.65
CA ILE A 61 -9.27 -24.52 -9.31
C ILE A 61 -10.00 -25.24 -10.44
N ASP A 62 -9.84 -24.68 -11.63
CA ASP A 62 -10.22 -25.18 -12.93
C ASP A 62 -8.93 -25.78 -13.48
N GLU A 63 -8.85 -27.11 -13.54
CA GLU A 63 -7.62 -27.83 -13.93
C GLU A 63 -7.07 -27.35 -15.28
N ASP A 64 -7.95 -26.81 -16.15
CA ASP A 64 -7.64 -26.27 -17.47
C ASP A 64 -6.96 -24.88 -17.46
N LYS A 65 -6.92 -24.17 -16.33
CA LYS A 65 -6.25 -22.86 -16.19
C LYS A 65 -4.86 -22.95 -15.56
N ASN A 66 -4.42 -24.14 -15.20
CA ASN A 66 -3.09 -24.36 -14.66
C ASN A 66 -2.09 -24.42 -15.82
N ILE A 67 -1.10 -23.54 -15.76
CA ILE A 67 0.10 -23.65 -16.60
C ILE A 67 1.12 -24.55 -15.90
N ASP A 68 1.91 -25.30 -16.67
CA ASP A 68 2.98 -26.11 -16.11
C ASP A 68 4.08 -25.22 -15.50
N PHE A 69 4.82 -25.77 -14.53
CA PHE A 69 5.89 -25.07 -13.82
C PHE A 69 6.97 -24.52 -14.77
N GLU A 70 7.29 -25.24 -15.85
CA GLU A 70 8.22 -24.78 -16.89
C GLU A 70 7.72 -23.49 -17.57
N GLU A 71 6.42 -23.41 -17.84
CA GLU A 71 5.79 -22.25 -18.45
C GLU A 71 5.74 -21.07 -17.47
N ALA A 72 5.38 -21.31 -16.21
CA ALA A 72 5.40 -20.29 -15.16
C ALA A 72 6.80 -19.69 -14.92
N SER A 73 7.85 -20.52 -14.95
CA SER A 73 9.24 -20.09 -14.77
C SER A 73 9.72 -19.17 -15.91
N SER A 74 9.13 -19.26 -17.11
CA SER A 74 9.51 -18.41 -18.25
C SER A 74 8.97 -16.97 -18.15
N PHE A 75 7.86 -16.76 -17.44
CA PHE A 75 7.25 -15.45 -17.24
C PHE A 75 7.91 -14.63 -16.12
N ALA A 76 8.61 -15.29 -15.19
CA ALA A 76 9.27 -14.66 -14.05
C ALA A 76 10.72 -14.21 -14.35
N GLY A 77 11.18 -14.35 -15.60
CA GLY A 77 12.51 -13.99 -16.08
C GLY A 77 12.77 -12.48 -16.14
#